data_AF-A0A2N2BRI1-F1
#
_entry.id   AF-A0A2N2BRI1-F1
#
_cell.length_a   1.000
_cell.length_b   1.000
_cell.length_c   1.000
_cell.angle_alpha   90.00
_cell.angle_beta   90.00
_cell.angle_gamma   90.00
#
_symmetry.space_group_name_H-M   'P 1'
#
loop_
_entity.id
_entity.type
_entity.pdbx_description
1 polymer ?
#
loop_
_entity_poly.entity_id
_entity_poly.type
_entity_poly.pdbx_seq_one_letter_code
_entity_poly.pdbx_strand_id
1 'polypeptide(L)'
;MQWKVPYKIAFMTALSLRFIPIFTEEFQDSMVALQLKGIDFKKIPFGKKTQIYVYLITPIILSSLKHAEEIAIAMESRAFGAYKNRVEYLVLRLKGYDYGVMIAAVLLSISYVWAALMV
;
A
#
# COMPACT_ATOMS: atom_id res chain seq x y z
N MET A 1 -6.24 -15.04 -8.60
CA MET A 1 -5.12 -15.58 -7.82
C MET A 1 -4.48 -16.72 -8.61
N GLN A 2 -3.85 -16.39 -9.72
CA GLN A 2 -3.23 -17.38 -10.63
C GLN A 2 -1.90 -17.95 -10.06
N TRP A 3 -1.34 -17.33 -9.02
CA TRP A 3 0.01 -17.62 -8.50
C TRP A 3 0.05 -18.47 -7.21
N LYS A 4 -1.05 -19.16 -6.83
CA LYS A 4 -1.12 -20.03 -5.61
C LYS A 4 -0.73 -19.36 -4.27
N VAL A 5 -0.59 -18.04 -4.22
CA VAL A 5 -0.36 -17.30 -2.98
C VAL A 5 -1.61 -17.45 -2.07
N PRO A 6 -1.45 -17.56 -0.74
CA PRO A 6 -2.58 -17.53 0.17
C PRO A 6 -3.43 -16.27 -0.02
N TYR A 7 -4.74 -16.45 -0.23
CA TYR A 7 -5.68 -15.34 -0.47
C TYR A 7 -5.62 -14.23 0.58
N LYS A 8 -5.43 -14.62 1.84
CA LYS A 8 -5.28 -13.69 2.96
C LYS A 8 -4.15 -12.68 2.75
N ILE A 9 -3.01 -13.12 2.19
CA ILE A 9 -1.83 -12.26 1.99
C ILE A 9 -2.13 -11.22 0.92
N ALA A 10 -2.62 -11.60 -0.26
CA ALA A 10 -2.91 -10.60 -1.29
C ALA A 10 -4.04 -9.65 -0.88
N PHE A 11 -5.02 -10.13 -0.10
CA PHE A 11 -6.02 -9.25 0.48
C PHE A 11 -5.41 -8.25 1.45
N MET A 12 -4.55 -8.68 2.37
CA MET A 12 -3.83 -7.78 3.28
C MET A 12 -2.99 -6.78 2.50
N THR A 13 -2.25 -7.21 1.48
CA THR A 13 -1.44 -6.31 0.64
C THR A 13 -2.30 -5.28 -0.08
N ALA A 14 -3.40 -5.69 -0.71
CA ALA A 14 -4.32 -4.77 -1.38
C ALA A 14 -4.96 -3.78 -0.39
N LEU A 15 -5.29 -4.23 0.81
CA LEU A 15 -5.79 -3.38 1.89
C LEU A 15 -4.71 -2.39 2.35
N SER A 16 -3.46 -2.82 2.53
CA SER A 16 -2.34 -1.94 2.87
C SER A 16 -2.14 -0.83 1.84
N LEU A 17 -2.23 -1.15 0.54
CA LEU A 17 -2.14 -0.13 -0.51
C LEU A 17 -3.27 0.90 -0.42
N ARG A 18 -4.48 0.48 -0.03
CA ARG A 18 -5.61 1.39 0.22
C ARG A 18 -5.41 2.26 1.46
N PHE A 19 -4.64 1.83 2.45
CA PHE A 19 -4.35 2.64 3.64
C PHE A 19 -3.33 3.75 3.40
N ILE A 20 -2.45 3.63 2.41
CA ILE A 20 -1.45 4.67 2.08
C ILE A 20 -2.07 6.08 1.90
N PRO A 21 -3.13 6.26 1.08
CA PRO A 21 -3.74 7.58 0.93
C PRO A 21 -4.36 8.10 2.24
N ILE A 22 -4.99 7.21 3.02
CA ILE A 22 -5.61 7.57 4.30
C ILE A 22 -4.54 8.06 5.30
N PHE A 23 -3.43 7.33 5.43
CA PHE A 23 -2.32 7.76 6.29
C PHE A 23 -1.71 9.09 5.86
N THR A 24 -1.70 9.36 4.56
CA THR A 24 -1.17 10.64 4.05
C THR A 24 -2.07 11.80 4.47
N GLU A 25 -3.38 11.62 4.42
CA GLU A 25 -4.38 12.59 4.87
C GLU A 25 -4.29 12.82 6.40
N GLU A 26 -4.30 11.75 7.19
CA GLU A 26 -4.16 11.84 8.66
C GLU A 26 -2.83 12.48 9.09
N PHE A 27 -1.75 12.21 8.35
CA PHE A 27 -0.46 12.84 8.58
C PHE A 27 -0.52 14.34 8.32
N GLN A 28 -1.17 14.77 7.24
CA GLN A 28 -1.36 16.18 6.92
C GLN A 28 -2.24 16.88 7.97
N ASP A 29 -3.33 16.26 8.39
CA ASP A 29 -4.21 16.79 9.43
C ASP A 29 -3.48 16.95 10.76
N SER A 30 -2.70 15.93 11.14
CA SER A 30 -1.87 15.97 12.35
C SER A 30 -0.81 17.07 12.26
N MET A 31 -0.21 17.27 11.08
CA MET A 31 0.75 18.34 10.83
C MET A 31 0.10 19.72 11.00
N VAL A 32 -1.07 19.95 10.40
CA VAL A 32 -1.83 21.20 10.51
C VAL A 32 -2.25 21.46 11.96
N ALA A 33 -2.73 20.44 12.68
CA ALA A 33 -3.09 20.57 14.09
C ALA A 33 -1.90 20.98 14.97
N LEU A 34 -0.70 20.47 14.71
CA LEU A 34 0.52 20.89 15.42
C LEU A 34 0.92 22.33 15.06
N GLN A 35 0.75 22.75 13.80
CA GLN A 35 0.96 24.14 13.40
C GLN A 35 0.00 25.10 14.10
N LEU A 36 -1.28 24.74 14.24
CA LEU A 36 -2.28 25.51 14.99
C LEU A 36 -1.93 25.62 16.49
N LYS A 37 -1.27 24.60 17.05
CA LYS A 37 -0.72 24.63 18.42
C LYS A 37 0.56 25.46 18.54
N GLY A 38 0.98 26.14 17.48
CA GLY A 38 2.14 27.04 17.47
C GLY A 38 3.48 26.35 17.19
N ILE A 39 3.48 25.09 16.75
CA ILE A 39 4.71 24.36 16.42
C ILE A 39 5.14 24.74 14.99
N ASP A 40 6.13 25.61 14.88
CA ASP A 40 6.70 26.02 13.59
C ASP A 40 7.86 25.10 13.19
N PHE A 41 7.57 24.10 12.35
CA PHE A 41 8.49 23.06 11.86
C PHE A 41 9.80 23.61 11.26
N LYS A 42 9.82 24.86 10.78
CA LYS A 42 11.01 25.49 10.18
C LYS A 42 11.99 26.06 11.22
N LYS A 43 11.52 26.41 12.42
CA LYS A 43 12.33 27.09 13.46
C LYS A 43 12.84 26.17 14.56
N ILE A 44 12.72 24.85 14.38
CA ILE A 44 12.93 23.90 15.48
C ILE A 44 14.40 23.46 15.57
N PRO A 45 15.04 23.62 16.74
CA PRO A 45 16.39 23.11 16.98
C PRO A 45 16.40 21.57 16.92
N PHE A 46 17.47 20.98 16.40
CA PHE A 46 17.59 19.53 16.17
C PHE A 46 17.23 18.68 17.39
N GLY A 47 17.54 19.13 18.61
CA GLY A 47 17.23 18.41 19.85
C GLY A 47 15.74 18.31 20.20
N LYS A 48 14.86 19.18 19.65
CA LYS A 48 13.40 19.13 19.88
C LYS A 48 12.63 18.42 18.76
N LYS A 49 13.29 18.05 17.65
CA LYS A 49 12.64 17.38 16.52
C LYS A 49 12.08 16.01 16.88
N THR A 50 12.80 15.24 17.70
CA THR A 50 12.38 13.91 18.16
C THR A 50 11.05 13.93 18.91
N GLN A 51 10.88 14.87 19.84
CA GLN A 51 9.64 15.02 20.60
C GLN A 51 8.45 15.33 19.70
N ILE A 52 8.65 16.11 18.63
CA ILE A 52 7.61 16.47 17.68
C ILE A 52 7.22 15.30 16.79
N TYR A 53 8.19 14.48 16.36
CA TYR A 53 7.86 13.25 15.65
C TYR A 53 6.99 12.33 16.51
N VAL A 54 7.26 12.23 17.81
CA VAL A 54 6.41 11.46 18.74
C VAL A 54 5.00 12.04 18.79
N TYR A 55 4.84 13.36 18.91
CA TYR A 55 3.52 14.01 18.87
C TYR A 55 2.76 13.81 17.57
N LEU A 56 3.47 13.72 16.44
CA LEU A 56 2.86 13.54 15.13
C LEU A 56 2.46 12.07 14.90
N ILE A 57 3.29 11.12 15.35
CA ILE A 57 3.05 9.69 15.16
C ILE A 57 1.96 9.17 16.12
N THR A 58 1.86 9.70 17.33
CA THR A 58 0.88 9.24 18.34
C THR A 58 -0.58 9.24 17.84
N PRO A 59 -1.13 10.34 17.27
CA PRO A 59 -2.50 10.33 16.75
C PRO A 59 -2.69 9.36 15.57
N ILE A 60 -1.68 9.24 14.69
CA ILE A 60 -1.73 8.33 13.54
C ILE A 60 -1.78 6.87 14.02
N ILE A 61 -0.99 6.49 15.02
CA ILE A 61 -1.03 5.13 15.58
C ILE A 61 -2.41 4.85 16.17
N LEU A 62 -2.95 5.77 16.98
CA LEU A 62 -4.26 5.59 17.60
C LEU A 62 -5.38 5.48 16.55
N SER A 63 -5.35 6.32 15.52
CA SER A 63 -6.32 6.25 14.41
C SER A 63 -6.18 4.95 13.62
N SER A 64 -4.95 4.52 13.34
CA SER A 64 -4.67 3.27 12.61
C SER A 64 -5.19 2.04 13.35
N LEU A 65 -5.08 2.03 14.69
CA LEU A 65 -5.54 0.92 15.52
C LEU A 65 -7.06 0.83 15.49
N LYS A 66 -7.74 1.98 15.58
CA LYS A 66 -9.20 2.05 15.46
C LYS A 66 -9.69 1.60 14.08
N HIS A 67 -9.03 2.05 13.00
CA HIS A 67 -9.33 1.60 11.65
C HIS A 67 -9.14 0.08 11.47
N ALA A 68 -8.08 -0.48 12.08
CA ALA A 68 -7.84 -1.91 12.04
C ALA A 68 -8.97 -2.70 12.75
N GLU A 69 -9.44 -2.22 13.90
CA GLU A 69 -10.56 -2.80 14.63
C GLU A 69 -11.86 -2.74 13.82
N GLU A 70 -12.19 -1.57 13.26
CA GLU A 70 -13.38 -1.39 12.41
C GLU A 70 -13.36 -2.32 11.20
N ILE A 71 -12.20 -2.51 10.58
CA ILE A 71 -12.04 -3.42 9.45
C ILE A 71 -12.13 -4.87 9.88
N ALA A 72 -11.57 -5.25 11.03
CA ALA A 72 -11.70 -6.61 11.57
C ALA A 72 -13.18 -6.95 11.81
N ILE A 73 -13.93 -6.08 12.48
CA ILE A 73 -15.36 -6.25 12.74
C ILE A 73 -16.15 -6.30 11.42
N ALA A 74 -15.85 -5.42 10.46
CA ALA A 74 -16.49 -5.42 9.15
C ALA A 74 -16.16 -6.69 8.32
N MET A 75 -14.97 -7.26 8.50
CA MET A 75 -14.57 -8.51 7.86
C MET A 75 -15.27 -9.72 8.49
N GLU A 76 -15.35 -9.76 9.82
CA GLU A 76 -16.06 -10.82 10.55
C GLU A 76 -17.56 -10.82 10.24
N SER A 77 -18.20 -9.65 10.22
CA SER A 77 -19.63 -9.53 9.86
C SER A 77 -19.93 -9.98 8.42
N ARG A 78 -18.95 -9.93 7.52
CA ARG A 78 -19.03 -10.45 6.15
C ARG A 78 -18.57 -11.91 6.01
N ALA A 79 -18.38 -12.61 7.13
CA ALA A 79 -17.87 -13.99 7.19
C ALA A 79 -16.56 -14.18 6.41
N PHE A 80 -15.67 -13.18 6.44
CA PHE A 80 -14.40 -13.24 5.74
C PHE A 80 -13.51 -14.36 6.31
N GLY A 81 -13.13 -15.31 5.46
CA GLY A 81 -12.32 -16.45 5.86
C GLY A 81 -13.09 -17.64 6.45
N ALA A 82 -14.43 -17.59 6.47
CA ALA A 82 -15.28 -18.73 6.88
C ALA A 82 -15.19 -19.93 5.91
N TYR A 83 -14.89 -19.68 4.63
CA TYR A 83 -14.75 -20.71 3.60
C TYR A 83 -13.33 -20.77 3.05
N LYS A 84 -12.84 -22.00 2.82
CA LYS A 84 -11.48 -22.27 2.29
C LYS A 84 -11.34 -21.89 0.80
N ASN A 85 -12.44 -22.00 0.05
CA ASN A 85 -12.53 -21.60 -1.35
C ASN A 85 -13.33 -20.31 -1.45
N ARG A 86 -12.71 -19.23 -1.92
CA ARG A 86 -13.38 -17.95 -2.17
C ARG A 86 -13.68 -17.83 -3.67
N VAL A 87 -14.82 -17.23 -4.01
CA VAL A 87 -15.07 -16.74 -5.36
C VAL A 87 -14.25 -15.47 -5.58
N GLU A 88 -13.37 -15.47 -6.57
CA GLU A 88 -12.60 -14.28 -6.94
C GLU A 88 -13.47 -13.29 -7.71
N TYR A 89 -13.64 -12.09 -7.15
CA TYR A 89 -14.40 -11.03 -7.81
C TYR A 89 -13.65 -10.42 -9.00
N LEU A 90 -12.31 -10.33 -8.90
CA LEU A 90 -11.44 -9.67 -9.87
C LEU A 90 -10.56 -10.73 -10.55
N VAL A 91 -11.10 -11.32 -11.61
CA VAL A 91 -10.38 -12.29 -12.45
C VAL A 91 -9.64 -11.53 -13.54
N LEU A 92 -8.32 -11.42 -13.42
CA LEU A 92 -7.49 -10.87 -14.49
C LEU A 92 -7.49 -11.84 -15.69
N ARG A 93 -8.07 -11.40 -16.80
CA ARG A 93 -7.98 -12.08 -18.09
C ARG A 93 -7.01 -11.31 -18.98
N LEU A 94 -5.97 -11.98 -19.43
CA LEU A 94 -5.04 -11.44 -20.41
C LEU A 94 -5.80 -11.12 -21.71
N LYS A 95 -5.65 -9.89 -22.20
CA LYS A 95 -6.22 -9.45 -23.48
C LYS A 95 -5.19 -9.65 -24.60
N GLY A 96 -5.65 -9.60 -25.85
CA GLY A 96 -4.76 -9.77 -27.03
C GLY A 96 -3.58 -8.79 -27.07
N TYR A 97 -3.77 -7.58 -26.55
CA TYR A 97 -2.69 -6.58 -26.42
C TYR A 97 -1.59 -7.02 -25.45
N ASP A 98 -1.92 -7.75 -24.39
CA ASP A 98 -0.94 -8.21 -23.40
C ASP A 98 0.04 -9.20 -24.05
N TYR A 99 -0.45 -10.07 -24.94
CA TYR A 99 0.40 -10.98 -25.72
C TYR A 99 1.32 -10.22 -26.68
N GLY A 100 0.82 -9.15 -27.34
CA GLY A 100 1.63 -8.32 -28.22
C GLY A 100 2.80 -7.65 -27.48
N VAL A 101 2.52 -7.08 -26.30
CA VAL A 101 3.55 -6.45 -25.45
C VAL A 101 4.55 -7.50 -24.93
N MET A 102 4.09 -8.69 -24.54
CA MET A 102 4.98 -9.77 -24.10
C MET A 102 5.94 -10.22 -25.20
N ILE A 103 5.45 -10.40 -26.44
CA ILE A 103 6.30 -10.80 -27.57
C ILE A 103 7.32 -9.70 -27.89
N ALA A 104 6.88 -8.43 -27.93
CA ALA A 104 7.77 -7.30 -28.17
C ALA A 104 8.88 -7.19 -27.10
N ALA A 105 8.54 -7.38 -25.83
CA ALA A 105 9.50 -7.36 -24.73
C ALA A 105 10.56 -8.47 -24.86
N VAL A 106 10.16 -9.68 -25.28
CA VAL A 106 11.07 -10.81 -25.50
C VAL A 106 11.97 -10.56 -26.71
N LEU A 107 11.44 -10.02 -27.81
CA LEU A 107 12.26 -9.70 -28.98
C LEU A 107 13.31 -8.62 -28.68
N LEU A 108 12.94 -7.60 -27.91
CA LEU A 108 13.87 -6.55 -27.47
C LEU A 108 14.94 -7.07 -26.52
N SER A 109 14.61 -8.00 -25.62
CA SER A 109 15.62 -8.58 -24.73
C SER A 109 16.60 -9.47 -25.50
N ILE A 110 16.11 -10.25 -26.47
CA ILE A 110 16.94 -11.07 -27.35
C ILE A 110 17.86 -10.19 -28.21
N SER A 111 17.33 -9.12 -28.82
CA SER A 111 18.14 -8.22 -29.64
C SER A 111 19.22 -7.52 -28.83
N TYR A 112 18.92 -7.12 -27.60
CA TYR A 112 19.89 -6.52 -26.68
C TYR A 112 21.02 -7.50 -26.32
N VAL A 113 20.69 -8.74 -25.97
CA VAL A 113 21.69 -9.77 -25.65
C VAL A 113 22.54 -10.12 -26.87
N TRP A 114 21.94 -10.20 -28.06
CA TRP A 114 22.67 -10.44 -29.31
C TRP A 114 23.64 -9.30 -29.64
N ALA A 115 23.20 -8.06 -29.50
CA ALA A 115 24.05 -6.89 -29.69
C ALA A 115 25.20 -6.86 -28.67
N ALA A 116 24.95 -7.25 -27.41
CA ALA A 116 25.98 -7.34 -26.37
C ALA A 116 26.96 -8.52 -26.55
N LEU A 117 26.59 -9.58 -27.26
CA LEU A 117 27.47 -10.71 -27.59
C LEU A 117 28.36 -10.42 -28.82
N MET A 118 27.90 -9.53 -29.71
CA MET A 118 28.60 -9.17 -30.95
C MET A 118 29.58 -7.99 -30.77
N VAL A 119 29.50 -7.26 -29.66
CA VAL A 119 30.45 -6.22 -29.21
C VAL A 119 31.52 -6.85 -28.33
#